data_AF-A0A2X1QD45-F1
#
_entry.id   AF-A0A2X1QD45-F1
#
_cell.length_a   1.000
_cell.length_b   1.000
_cell.length_c   1.000
_cell.angle_alpha   90.00
_cell.angle_beta   90.00
_cell.angle_gamma   90.00
#
_symmetry.space_group_name_H-M   'P 1'
#
loop_
_entity.id
_entity.type
_entity.pdbx_description
1 polymer ?
#
loop_
_entity_poly.entity_id
_entity_poly.type
_entity_poly.pdbx_seq_one_letter_code
_entity_poly.pdbx_strand_id
1 'polypeptide(L)'
;MVEGSCKAYNRELDPMLKKIFTEYRKTHNQGVFDVYTPDILRCRKSGVLTGLPDAYGRGRIIGDYRRVALYGIDFLMKDKFAQFNSLQAKLESGEDLEATIRLREEIAEQHRALGQIKEMAAKYGYDISGPATTAQEAIQWTYFGYLAAVKSQNGAAMSFGRTSSFLDIYIERDLQAGKITEQDAQEMVDHLVMKLRMVRFLRTPEYDELFSGDPIWATESIGGMGVDGRTLVTKNSFRFLNTLYTMGPSPEPNITILWSEKLPLSFKKFAAKVSIDTSSLQYENDDLMRPDFNNDDYAIACCVSPMVVGKQMQFFGARANLAKTMLYAINGGVDEKLKMQVGPKSEPIKGDVLNFDEVMDRMDHFMDWLAKQYVTALNIIHYMHDKYSYEASLMALHDRDVIRTMACGIAGLSVAADSLSAIKYAKVKPIRDEDGLAV
;
A
#
# COMPACT_ATOMS: atom_id res chain seq x y z
N MET A 1 -15.73 5.03 -11.59
CA MET A 1 -15.87 4.19 -10.37
C MET A 1 -17.06 4.59 -9.52
N VAL A 2 -17.16 5.83 -9.03
CA VAL A 2 -18.29 6.27 -8.19
C VAL A 2 -19.66 6.02 -8.84
N GLU A 3 -19.82 6.36 -10.13
CA GLU A 3 -21.05 6.04 -10.88
C GLU A 3 -21.36 4.54 -10.89
N GLY A 4 -20.33 3.71 -11.09
CA GLY A 4 -20.46 2.25 -11.07
C GLY A 4 -20.90 1.73 -9.71
N SER A 5 -20.32 2.25 -8.62
CA SER A 5 -20.72 1.90 -7.25
C SER A 5 -22.15 2.35 -6.93
N CYS A 6 -22.53 3.59 -7.27
CA CYS A 6 -23.89 4.08 -7.11
C CYS A 6 -24.90 3.15 -7.81
N LYS A 7 -24.63 2.80 -9.06
CA LYS A 7 -25.47 1.86 -9.82
C LYS A 7 -25.52 0.47 -9.18
N ALA A 8 -24.38 -0.09 -8.77
CA ALA A 8 -24.29 -1.42 -8.17
C ALA A 8 -25.05 -1.51 -6.84
N TYR A 9 -25.04 -0.43 -6.05
CA TYR A 9 -25.66 -0.38 -4.73
C TYR A 9 -27.01 0.36 -4.71
N ASN A 10 -27.63 0.52 -5.88
CA ASN A 10 -28.96 1.12 -6.04
C ASN A 10 -29.09 2.52 -5.38
N ARG A 11 -28.13 3.39 -5.69
CA ARG A 11 -28.07 4.80 -5.28
C ARG A 11 -27.89 5.68 -6.50
N GLU A 12 -28.36 6.92 -6.41
CA GLU A 12 -28.14 7.93 -7.45
C GLU A 12 -26.96 8.82 -7.09
N LEU A 13 -26.09 9.08 -8.06
CA LEU A 13 -25.00 10.05 -7.92
C LEU A 13 -25.55 11.45 -8.15
N ASP A 14 -25.25 12.38 -7.25
CA ASP A 14 -25.56 13.79 -7.42
C ASP A 14 -25.00 14.30 -8.78
N PRO A 15 -25.85 14.81 -9.69
CA PRO A 15 -25.41 15.31 -11.00
C PRO A 15 -24.34 16.39 -10.92
N MET A 16 -24.35 17.21 -9.86
CA MET A 16 -23.35 18.25 -9.65
C MET A 16 -21.97 17.64 -9.35
N LEU A 17 -21.89 16.58 -8.55
CA LEU A 17 -20.63 15.88 -8.29
C LEU A 17 -20.07 15.28 -9.59
N LYS A 18 -20.92 14.65 -10.40
CA LYS A 18 -20.51 14.15 -11.71
C LYS A 18 -19.93 15.28 -12.56
N LYS A 19 -20.67 16.39 -12.69
CA LYS A 19 -20.24 17.55 -13.48
C LYS A 19 -18.89 18.11 -13.04
N ILE A 20 -18.69 18.30 -11.73
CA ILE A 20 -17.45 18.84 -11.18
C ILE A 20 -16.25 17.97 -11.58
N PHE A 21 -16.36 16.65 -11.43
CA PHE A 21 -15.26 15.72 -11.68
C PHE A 21 -15.15 15.23 -13.14
N THR A 22 -16.01 15.72 -14.04
CA THR A 22 -15.91 15.49 -15.49
C THR A 22 -15.48 16.75 -16.25
N GLU A 23 -15.97 17.93 -15.85
CA GLU A 23 -15.76 19.19 -16.59
C GLU A 23 -14.74 20.12 -15.93
N TYR A 24 -14.69 20.20 -14.60
CA TYR A 24 -13.88 21.22 -13.90
C TYR A 24 -12.58 20.64 -13.34
N ARG A 25 -12.67 19.49 -12.65
CA ARG A 25 -11.52 18.81 -12.05
C ARG A 25 -11.36 17.43 -12.68
N LYS A 26 -10.45 17.34 -13.65
CA LYS A 26 -10.05 16.06 -14.25
C LYS A 26 -9.60 15.08 -13.16
N THR A 27 -9.94 13.81 -13.30
CA THR A 27 -9.58 12.77 -12.32
C THR A 27 -8.31 12.02 -12.72
N HIS A 28 -7.69 11.34 -11.76
CA HIS A 28 -6.60 10.39 -12.00
C HIS A 28 -6.98 9.37 -13.10
N ASN A 29 -8.14 8.72 -12.95
CA ASN A 29 -8.63 7.75 -13.91
C ASN A 29 -8.70 8.32 -15.34
N GLN A 30 -9.36 9.45 -15.55
CA GLN A 30 -9.43 10.05 -16.88
C GLN A 30 -8.04 10.43 -17.42
N GLY A 31 -7.14 10.93 -16.55
CA GLY A 31 -5.75 11.22 -16.92
C GLY A 31 -5.00 10.00 -17.45
N VAL A 32 -5.15 8.86 -16.79
CA VAL A 32 -4.52 7.59 -17.21
C VAL A 32 -5.07 7.11 -18.54
N PHE A 33 -6.39 7.06 -18.69
CA PHE A 33 -7.02 6.52 -19.89
C PHE A 33 -6.83 7.39 -21.14
N ASP A 34 -6.55 8.69 -20.98
CA ASP A 34 -6.19 9.56 -22.09
C ASP A 34 -4.79 9.30 -22.65
N VAL A 35 -3.90 8.63 -21.89
CA VAL A 35 -2.49 8.40 -22.27
C VAL A 35 -2.18 6.91 -22.48
N TYR A 36 -3.04 6.01 -22.01
CA TYR A 36 -2.90 4.58 -22.24
C TYR A 36 -2.82 4.22 -23.73
N THR A 37 -1.95 3.27 -24.04
CA THR A 37 -1.82 2.73 -25.38
C THR A 37 -2.86 1.64 -25.64
N PRO A 38 -3.23 1.38 -26.91
CA PRO A 38 -4.07 0.25 -27.27
C PRO A 38 -3.52 -1.11 -26.78
N ASP A 39 -2.18 -1.27 -26.70
CA ASP A 39 -1.54 -2.48 -26.17
C ASP A 39 -1.80 -2.68 -24.68
N ILE A 40 -1.69 -1.62 -23.87
CA ILE A 40 -1.99 -1.68 -22.43
C ILE A 40 -3.46 -2.04 -22.23
N LEU A 41 -4.37 -1.47 -23.02
CA LEU A 41 -5.80 -1.80 -22.95
C LEU A 41 -6.07 -3.27 -23.34
N ARG A 42 -5.37 -3.83 -24.33
CA ARG A 42 -5.44 -5.26 -24.66
C ARG A 42 -4.90 -6.15 -23.53
N CYS A 43 -3.79 -5.75 -22.91
CA CYS A 43 -3.22 -6.48 -21.77
C CYS A 43 -4.17 -6.48 -20.57
N ARG A 44 -4.84 -5.34 -20.31
CA ARG A 44 -5.88 -5.19 -19.30
C ARG A 44 -7.07 -6.10 -19.57
N LYS A 45 -7.58 -6.10 -20.80
CA LYS A 45 -8.75 -6.88 -21.20
C LYS A 45 -8.51 -8.40 -21.12
N SER A 46 -7.31 -8.87 -21.47
CA SER A 46 -6.97 -10.29 -21.45
C SER A 46 -6.59 -10.84 -20.06
N GLY A 47 -6.31 -9.95 -19.10
CA GLY A 47 -5.91 -10.33 -17.76
C GLY A 47 -4.43 -10.71 -17.62
N VAL A 48 -3.59 -10.40 -18.62
CA VAL A 48 -2.13 -10.55 -18.49
C VAL A 48 -1.53 -9.44 -17.61
N LEU A 49 -2.13 -8.24 -17.63
CA LEU A 49 -1.87 -7.13 -16.70
C LEU A 49 -3.20 -6.63 -16.14
N THR A 50 -3.57 -7.03 -14.92
CA THR A 50 -4.87 -6.70 -14.35
C THR A 50 -4.77 -6.13 -12.94
N GLY A 51 -5.80 -5.37 -12.56
CA GLY A 51 -5.91 -4.76 -11.24
C GLY A 51 -4.92 -3.63 -10.97
N LEU A 52 -4.32 -3.02 -12.01
CA LEU A 52 -3.47 -1.84 -11.86
C LEU A 52 -4.24 -0.68 -11.20
N PRO A 53 -3.57 0.26 -10.48
CA PRO A 53 -4.24 1.38 -9.81
C PRO A 53 -4.64 2.51 -10.77
N ASP A 54 -5.37 2.16 -11.84
CA ASP A 54 -5.91 3.09 -12.84
C ASP A 54 -7.33 3.59 -12.49
N ALA A 55 -7.98 2.95 -11.52
CA ALA A 55 -9.38 3.18 -11.17
C ALA A 55 -9.63 3.40 -9.66
N TYR A 56 -8.60 3.34 -8.83
CA TYR A 56 -8.68 3.53 -7.37
C TYR A 56 -7.38 4.19 -6.88
N GLY A 57 -7.38 4.72 -5.66
CA GLY A 57 -6.17 5.33 -5.09
C GLY A 57 -5.03 4.32 -4.97
N ARG A 58 -3.80 4.70 -5.33
CA ARG A 58 -2.66 3.76 -5.37
C ARG A 58 -2.31 3.16 -3.99
N GLY A 59 -2.47 3.92 -2.90
CA GLY A 59 -2.06 3.49 -1.57
C GLY A 59 -0.54 3.27 -1.48
N ARG A 60 -0.09 2.34 -0.62
CA ARG A 60 1.34 2.03 -0.39
C ARG A 60 2.18 3.23 0.07
N ILE A 61 1.56 4.09 0.87
CA ILE A 61 2.17 5.24 1.51
C ILE A 61 1.78 5.18 2.98
N ILE A 62 2.76 5.31 3.88
CA ILE A 62 2.55 5.41 5.32
C ILE A 62 3.07 6.76 5.78
N GLY A 63 2.17 7.71 5.99
CA GLY A 63 2.54 8.95 6.68
C GLY A 63 3.03 8.62 8.09
N ASP A 64 4.07 9.29 8.58
CA ASP A 64 4.51 9.10 9.96
C ASP A 64 3.56 9.82 10.92
N TYR A 65 2.42 9.17 11.21
CA TYR A 65 1.34 9.76 12.01
C TYR A 65 1.77 10.09 13.44
N ARG A 66 2.82 9.41 13.93
CA ARG A 66 3.43 9.65 15.25
C ARG A 66 3.98 11.07 15.36
N ARG A 67 4.38 11.69 14.25
CA ARG A 67 4.88 13.08 14.22
C ARG A 67 3.84 14.07 14.73
N VAL A 68 2.55 13.83 14.48
CA VAL A 68 1.48 14.72 14.96
C VAL A 68 1.44 14.71 16.48
N ALA A 69 1.52 13.54 17.10
CA ALA A 69 1.59 13.41 18.55
C ALA A 69 2.90 13.97 19.13
N LEU A 70 4.03 13.66 18.52
CA LEU A 70 5.35 14.02 19.04
C LEU A 70 5.64 15.52 18.98
N TYR A 71 5.23 16.19 17.90
CA TYR A 71 5.63 17.56 17.62
C TYR A 71 4.48 18.58 17.64
N GLY A 72 3.24 18.13 17.41
CA GLY A 72 2.13 19.03 17.13
C GLY A 72 2.17 19.61 15.71
N ILE A 73 1.02 20.07 15.21
CA ILE A 73 0.91 20.51 13.82
C ILE A 73 1.73 21.78 13.53
N ASP A 74 1.80 22.74 14.45
CA ASP A 74 2.45 24.03 14.17
C ASP A 74 3.96 23.87 13.96
N PHE A 75 4.58 22.94 14.70
CA PHE A 75 5.97 22.57 14.49
C PHE A 75 6.18 21.98 13.10
N LEU A 76 5.32 21.03 12.70
CA LEU A 76 5.41 20.36 11.39
C LEU A 76 5.17 21.34 10.23
N MET A 77 4.26 22.31 10.39
CA MET A 77 4.04 23.36 9.41
C MET A 77 5.28 24.24 9.26
N LYS A 78 5.90 24.65 10.38
CA LYS A 78 7.15 25.42 10.36
C LYS A 78 8.28 24.65 9.67
N ASP A 79 8.40 23.35 9.95
CA ASP A 79 9.38 22.47 9.30
C ASP A 79 9.13 22.39 7.78
N LYS A 80 7.88 22.18 7.34
CA LYS A 80 7.54 22.16 5.91
C LYS A 80 7.81 23.49 5.21
N PHE A 81 7.61 24.61 5.89
CA PHE A 81 7.98 25.92 5.35
C PHE A 81 9.51 26.06 5.18
N ALA A 82 10.30 25.53 6.12
CA ALA A 82 11.75 25.49 5.99
C ALA A 82 12.19 24.59 4.81
N GLN A 83 11.58 23.41 4.67
CA GLN A 83 11.81 22.50 3.53
C GLN A 83 11.48 23.19 2.20
N PHE A 84 10.36 23.91 2.11
CA PHE A 84 9.98 24.70 0.94
C PHE A 84 11.06 25.74 0.59
N ASN A 85 11.49 26.54 1.56
CA ASN A 85 12.50 27.59 1.35
C ASN A 85 13.87 27.02 0.96
N SER A 86 14.21 25.82 1.42
CA SER A 86 15.47 25.15 1.05
C SER A 86 15.62 24.90 -0.46
N LEU A 87 14.52 24.93 -1.22
CA LEU A 87 14.49 24.68 -2.66
C LEU A 87 14.64 25.97 -3.50
N GLN A 88 14.70 27.15 -2.88
CA GLN A 88 14.72 28.43 -3.60
C GLN A 88 15.99 28.61 -4.46
N ALA A 89 17.17 28.35 -3.91
CA ALA A 89 18.42 28.49 -4.65
C ALA A 89 18.48 27.58 -5.88
N LYS A 90 17.95 26.35 -5.75
CA LYS A 90 17.85 25.38 -6.85
C LYS A 90 16.87 25.87 -7.92
N LEU A 91 15.74 26.44 -7.51
CA LEU A 91 14.75 27.03 -8.42
C LEU A 91 15.33 28.22 -9.21
N GLU A 92 15.95 29.17 -8.52
CA GLU A 92 16.46 30.41 -9.13
C GLU A 92 17.67 30.19 -10.04
N SER A 93 18.47 29.15 -9.77
CA SER A 93 19.59 28.74 -10.62
C SER A 93 19.17 27.92 -11.85
N GLY A 94 17.92 27.46 -11.92
CA GLY A 94 17.41 26.62 -13.02
C GLY A 94 17.80 25.14 -12.95
N GLU A 95 18.38 24.69 -11.83
CA GLU A 95 18.77 23.28 -11.63
C GLU A 95 17.53 22.39 -11.42
N ASP A 96 17.39 21.34 -12.24
CA ASP A 96 16.21 20.45 -12.29
C ASP A 96 14.86 21.19 -12.22
N LEU A 97 14.74 22.28 -13.00
CA LEU A 97 13.68 23.28 -12.87
C LEU A 97 12.27 22.70 -12.66
N GLU A 98 11.82 21.79 -13.53
CA GLU A 98 10.47 21.20 -13.42
C GLU A 98 10.30 20.35 -12.16
N ALA A 99 11.31 19.57 -11.78
CA ALA A 99 11.26 18.74 -10.57
C ALA A 99 11.26 19.61 -9.31
N THR A 100 12.04 20.70 -9.30
CA THR A 100 12.08 21.67 -8.20
C THR A 100 10.76 22.43 -8.08
N ILE A 101 10.14 22.85 -9.19
CA ILE A 101 8.81 23.48 -9.19
C ILE A 101 7.77 22.51 -8.63
N ARG A 102 7.72 21.27 -9.13
CA ARG A 102 6.79 20.24 -8.65
C ARG A 102 6.95 19.99 -7.15
N LEU A 103 8.18 19.80 -6.67
CA LEU A 103 8.43 19.53 -5.25
C LEU A 103 8.02 20.71 -4.35
N ARG A 104 8.21 21.96 -4.82
CA ARG A 104 7.75 23.15 -4.09
C ARG A 104 6.22 23.22 -4.01
N GLU A 105 5.52 22.94 -5.12
CA GLU A 105 4.05 22.86 -5.13
C GLU A 105 3.55 21.75 -4.19
N GLU A 106 4.15 20.56 -4.27
CA GLU A 106 3.85 19.44 -3.38
C GLU A 106 4.03 19.82 -1.90
N ILE A 107 5.13 20.46 -1.51
CA ILE A 107 5.36 20.88 -0.12
C ILE A 107 4.36 21.97 0.31
N ALA A 108 3.94 22.85 -0.60
CA ALA A 108 2.89 23.83 -0.30
C ALA A 108 1.53 23.15 -0.05
N GLU A 109 1.17 22.13 -0.84
CA GLU A 109 -0.01 21.29 -0.59
C GLU A 109 0.10 20.55 0.75
N GLN A 110 1.28 20.00 1.07
CA GLN A 110 1.55 19.35 2.36
C GLN A 110 1.35 20.31 3.53
N HIS A 111 1.90 21.52 3.46
CA HIS A 111 1.73 22.56 4.47
C HIS A 111 0.25 22.94 4.65
N ARG A 112 -0.50 23.09 3.54
CA ARG A 112 -1.95 23.35 3.59
C ARG A 112 -2.71 22.20 4.23
N ALA A 113 -2.37 20.96 3.87
CA ALA A 113 -2.99 19.77 4.43
C ALA A 113 -2.78 19.69 5.95
N LEU A 114 -1.59 20.01 6.47
CA LEU A 114 -1.35 20.10 7.92
C LEU A 114 -2.31 21.09 8.60
N GLY A 115 -2.52 22.27 8.02
CA GLY A 115 -3.51 23.23 8.50
C GLY A 115 -4.92 22.65 8.57
N GLN A 116 -5.34 21.92 7.53
CA GLN A 116 -6.64 21.24 7.47
C GLN A 116 -6.77 20.10 8.49
N ILE A 117 -5.66 19.46 8.90
CA ILE A 117 -5.67 18.46 9.98
C ILE A 117 -6.07 19.13 11.31
N LYS A 118 -5.58 20.35 11.60
CA LYS A 118 -6.05 21.12 12.78
C LYS A 118 -7.54 21.44 12.70
N GLU A 119 -7.99 21.93 11.55
CA GLU A 119 -9.41 22.25 11.35
C GLU A 119 -10.30 21.02 11.52
N MET A 120 -9.84 19.85 11.05
CA MET A 120 -10.53 18.58 11.24
C MET A 120 -10.59 18.22 12.72
N ALA A 121 -9.47 18.25 13.45
CA ALA A 121 -9.42 17.92 14.87
C ALA A 121 -10.27 18.86 15.73
N ALA A 122 -10.30 20.16 15.37
CA ALA A 122 -11.11 21.17 16.06
C ALA A 122 -12.62 20.86 16.00
N LYS A 123 -13.11 20.21 14.94
CA LYS A 123 -14.51 19.74 14.84
C LYS A 123 -14.85 18.65 15.88
N TYR A 124 -13.84 17.99 16.44
CA TYR A 124 -13.96 17.03 17.53
C TYR A 124 -13.62 17.65 18.89
N GLY A 125 -13.42 18.97 18.97
CA GLY A 125 -13.09 19.69 20.21
C GLY A 125 -11.62 19.59 20.65
N TYR A 126 -10.72 19.15 19.77
CA TYR A 126 -9.28 19.06 20.06
C TYR A 126 -8.48 20.16 19.37
N ASP A 127 -7.58 20.79 20.12
CA ASP A 127 -6.51 21.62 19.57
C ASP A 127 -5.21 20.80 19.53
N ILE A 128 -4.77 20.48 18.32
CA ILE A 128 -3.56 19.69 18.06
C ILE A 128 -2.43 20.55 17.47
N SER A 129 -2.50 21.88 17.64
CA SER A 129 -1.41 22.80 17.26
C SER A 129 -0.10 22.44 17.95
N GLY A 130 -0.17 22.14 19.26
CA GLY A 130 0.95 21.69 20.08
C GLY A 130 1.10 20.16 20.18
N PRO A 131 2.24 19.69 20.73
CA PRO A 131 2.50 18.27 20.92
C PRO A 131 1.58 17.67 21.99
N ALA A 132 1.35 16.36 21.89
CA ALA A 132 0.57 15.61 22.87
C ALA A 132 1.26 15.55 24.23
N THR A 133 0.49 15.79 25.29
CA THR A 133 0.97 15.89 26.68
C THR A 133 0.57 14.70 27.55
N THR A 134 -0.38 13.86 27.12
CA THR A 134 -0.83 12.63 27.80
C THR A 134 -0.84 11.42 26.86
N ALA A 135 -1.01 10.21 27.40
CA ALA A 135 -1.21 9.00 26.63
C ALA A 135 -2.45 9.08 25.72
N GLN A 136 -3.56 9.60 26.26
CA GLN A 136 -4.79 9.80 25.51
C GLN A 136 -4.55 10.74 24.33
N GLU A 137 -3.86 11.86 24.56
CA GLU A 137 -3.53 12.81 23.49
C GLU A 137 -2.58 12.18 22.46
N ALA A 138 -1.56 11.42 22.88
CA ALA A 138 -0.62 10.82 21.92
C ALA A 138 -1.31 9.82 20.98
N ILE A 139 -2.22 9.00 21.52
CA ILE A 139 -3.06 8.10 20.75
C ILE A 139 -3.98 8.88 19.81
N GLN A 140 -4.68 9.89 20.34
CA GLN A 140 -5.67 10.65 19.59
C GLN A 140 -5.03 11.52 18.47
N TRP A 141 -3.85 12.10 18.69
CA TRP A 141 -3.15 12.94 17.73
C TRP A 141 -2.60 12.09 16.58
N THR A 142 -2.02 10.94 16.94
CA THR A 142 -1.57 9.94 15.96
C THR A 142 -2.76 9.49 15.10
N TYR A 143 -3.90 9.18 15.73
CA TYR A 143 -5.11 8.82 14.99
C TYR A 143 -5.65 9.97 14.14
N PHE A 144 -5.57 11.23 14.56
CA PHE A 144 -5.97 12.36 13.70
C PHE A 144 -5.10 12.49 12.45
N GLY A 145 -3.79 12.25 12.55
CA GLY A 145 -2.92 12.16 11.38
C GLY A 145 -3.41 11.10 10.38
N TYR A 146 -3.73 9.91 10.88
CA TYR A 146 -4.26 8.82 10.05
C TYR A 146 -5.69 9.09 9.53
N LEU A 147 -6.56 9.67 10.36
CA LEU A 147 -7.94 10.00 9.99
C LEU A 147 -7.98 10.99 8.83
N ALA A 148 -7.06 11.95 8.80
CA ALA A 148 -6.92 12.87 7.68
C ALA A 148 -6.50 12.16 6.39
N ALA A 149 -5.66 11.13 6.47
CA ALA A 149 -5.29 10.30 5.33
C ALA A 149 -6.49 9.55 4.76
N VAL A 150 -7.25 8.84 5.59
CA VAL A 150 -8.41 8.03 5.14
C VAL A 150 -9.66 8.87 4.81
N LYS A 151 -9.65 10.17 5.12
CA LYS A 151 -10.69 11.12 4.66
C LYS A 151 -10.36 11.74 3.31
N SER A 152 -9.09 11.85 2.93
CA SER A 152 -8.66 12.52 1.69
C SER A 152 -8.26 11.53 0.59
N GLN A 153 -7.88 10.31 0.94
CA GLN A 153 -7.39 9.29 0.01
C GLN A 153 -8.13 7.96 0.21
N ASN A 154 -8.28 7.22 -0.88
CA ASN A 154 -8.92 5.89 -0.91
C ASN A 154 -7.97 4.82 -1.44
N GLY A 155 -6.70 4.89 -1.03
CA GLY A 155 -5.66 3.91 -1.37
C GLY A 155 -6.14 2.48 -1.21
N ALA A 156 -5.64 1.54 -2.03
CA ALA A 156 -5.94 0.12 -1.80
C ALA A 156 -5.52 -0.27 -0.39
N ALA A 157 -4.28 0.03 -0.01
CA ALA A 157 -3.75 -0.14 1.34
C ALA A 157 -3.44 1.20 2.00
N MET A 158 -4.05 1.43 3.16
CA MET A 158 -3.88 2.62 4.01
C MET A 158 -3.32 2.19 5.37
N SER A 159 -2.05 1.79 5.40
CA SER A 159 -1.43 1.20 6.59
C SER A 159 -1.17 2.22 7.70
N PHE A 160 -1.28 1.77 8.95
CA PHE A 160 -1.17 2.63 10.14
C PHE A 160 0.29 2.88 10.54
N GLY A 161 1.18 1.92 10.28
CA GLY A 161 2.63 2.08 10.46
C GLY A 161 3.20 1.21 11.58
N ARG A 162 4.09 1.79 12.40
CA ARG A 162 4.74 1.14 13.54
C ARG A 162 4.59 2.02 14.77
N THR A 163 3.44 1.91 15.42
CA THR A 163 2.96 2.89 16.40
C THR A 163 2.88 2.33 17.81
N SER A 164 2.65 1.04 17.98
CA SER A 164 2.41 0.39 19.27
C SER A 164 3.50 0.72 20.31
N SER A 165 4.76 0.49 19.99
CA SER A 165 5.88 0.78 20.90
C SER A 165 6.18 2.27 21.07
N PHE A 166 5.87 3.11 20.08
CA PHE A 166 5.94 4.57 20.24
C PHE A 166 4.90 5.07 21.25
N LEU A 167 3.66 4.60 21.13
CA LEU A 167 2.56 4.96 22.03
C LEU A 167 2.81 4.44 23.46
N ASP A 168 3.52 3.32 23.62
CA ASP A 168 3.88 2.81 24.96
C ASP A 168 4.70 3.81 25.76
N ILE A 169 5.52 4.65 25.12
CA ILE A 169 6.32 5.67 25.83
C ILE A 169 5.41 6.62 26.62
N TYR A 170 4.29 7.03 26.02
CA TYR A 170 3.34 7.93 26.67
C TYR A 170 2.47 7.20 27.69
N ILE A 171 2.03 5.97 27.37
CA ILE A 171 1.23 5.14 28.28
C ILE A 171 2.04 4.81 29.54
N GLU A 172 3.27 4.32 29.39
CA GLU A 172 4.13 3.95 30.51
C GLU A 172 4.45 5.17 31.40
N ARG A 173 4.71 6.33 30.80
CA ARG A 173 4.90 7.58 31.55
C ARG A 173 3.66 7.92 32.40
N ASP A 174 2.47 7.82 31.83
CA ASP A 174 1.24 8.18 32.54
C ASP A 174 0.86 7.13 33.60
N LEU A 175 1.16 5.84 33.37
CA LEU A 175 1.05 4.78 34.37
C LEU A 175 1.99 5.02 35.56
N GLN A 176 3.26 5.33 35.31
CA GLN A 176 4.25 5.59 36.36
C GLN A 176 3.91 6.85 37.18
N ALA A 177 3.27 7.84 36.56
CA ALA A 177 2.78 9.03 37.22
C ALA A 177 1.43 8.83 37.95
N GLY A 178 0.83 7.64 37.88
CA GLY A 178 -0.47 7.35 38.47
C GLY A 178 -1.64 8.13 37.87
N LYS A 179 -1.49 8.63 36.63
CA LYS A 179 -2.54 9.40 35.93
C LYS A 179 -3.61 8.52 35.30
N ILE A 180 -3.22 7.31 34.93
CA ILE A 180 -4.08 6.30 34.31
C ILE A 180 -3.80 4.95 34.96
N THR A 181 -4.77 4.05 34.88
CA THR A 181 -4.62 2.65 35.23
C THR A 181 -4.27 1.81 33.99
N GLU A 182 -3.87 0.55 34.20
CA GLU A 182 -3.66 -0.38 33.07
C GLU A 182 -4.96 -0.65 32.30
N GLN A 183 -6.11 -0.60 32.97
CA GLN A 183 -7.41 -0.73 32.32
C GLN A 183 -7.72 0.48 31.44
N ASP A 184 -7.46 1.70 31.92
CA ASP A 184 -7.62 2.92 31.10
C ASP A 184 -6.70 2.87 29.87
N ALA A 185 -5.46 2.39 30.04
CA ALA A 185 -4.53 2.19 28.94
C ALA A 185 -5.06 1.20 27.88
N GLN A 186 -5.60 0.05 28.31
CA GLN A 186 -6.20 -0.91 27.39
C GLN A 186 -7.45 -0.33 26.71
N GLU A 187 -8.30 0.41 27.43
CA GLU A 187 -9.49 1.03 26.86
C GLU A 187 -9.13 2.02 25.74
N MET A 188 -8.11 2.85 25.95
CA MET A 188 -7.63 3.77 24.90
C MET A 188 -7.10 3.02 23.66
N VAL A 189 -6.39 1.92 23.85
CA VAL A 189 -5.91 1.06 22.74
C VAL A 189 -7.07 0.37 22.04
N ASP A 190 -8.05 -0.14 22.78
CA ASP A 190 -9.27 -0.74 22.23
C ASP A 190 -10.05 0.27 21.40
N HIS A 191 -10.23 1.49 21.90
CA HIS A 191 -10.94 2.54 21.16
C HIS A 191 -10.18 3.00 19.91
N LEU A 192 -8.85 3.07 19.94
CA LEU A 192 -8.04 3.30 18.75
C LEU A 192 -8.27 2.20 17.71
N VAL A 193 -8.05 0.95 18.11
CA VAL A 193 -8.17 -0.23 17.24
C VAL A 193 -9.60 -0.40 16.72
N MET A 194 -10.60 -0.09 17.53
CA MET A 194 -12.00 -0.05 17.11
C MET A 194 -12.20 0.93 15.95
N LYS A 195 -11.56 2.10 15.97
CA LYS A 195 -11.64 3.03 14.84
C LYS A 195 -10.91 2.53 13.60
N LEU A 196 -9.78 1.85 13.77
CA LEU A 196 -9.10 1.19 12.64
C LEU A 196 -9.97 0.11 12.00
N ARG A 197 -10.73 -0.65 12.80
CA ARG A 197 -11.75 -1.62 12.34
C ARG A 197 -12.90 -0.99 11.54
N MET A 198 -13.12 0.32 11.68
CA MET A 198 -14.28 1.03 11.10
C MET A 198 -13.94 1.83 9.83
N VAL A 199 -12.68 1.89 9.40
CA VAL A 199 -12.33 2.54 8.14
C VAL A 199 -12.99 1.81 6.99
N ARG A 200 -13.65 2.55 6.09
CA ARG A 200 -14.32 1.99 4.91
C ARG A 200 -14.15 2.90 3.70
N PHE A 201 -14.12 2.29 2.53
CA PHE A 201 -14.07 2.99 1.26
C PHE A 201 -15.17 2.48 0.33
N LEU A 202 -15.77 3.39 -0.45
CA LEU A 202 -16.70 3.00 -1.49
C LEU A 202 -15.92 2.33 -2.64
N ARG A 203 -16.21 1.06 -2.92
CA ARG A 203 -15.59 0.25 -3.98
C ARG A 203 -16.60 -0.19 -5.04
N THR A 204 -16.11 -0.63 -6.20
CA THR A 204 -16.95 -1.26 -7.24
C THR A 204 -16.89 -2.78 -7.12
N PRO A 205 -17.87 -3.53 -7.65
CA PRO A 205 -17.81 -4.99 -7.66
C PRO A 205 -16.52 -5.55 -8.30
N GLU A 206 -16.02 -4.89 -9.35
CA GLU A 206 -14.73 -5.23 -10.00
C GLU A 206 -13.53 -5.12 -9.05
N TYR A 207 -13.55 -4.13 -8.14
CA TYR A 207 -12.52 -4.01 -7.11
C TYR A 207 -12.66 -5.13 -6.08
N ASP A 208 -13.89 -5.48 -5.69
CA ASP A 208 -14.15 -6.53 -4.69
C ASP A 208 -13.78 -7.92 -5.21
N GLU A 209 -13.82 -8.16 -6.53
CA GLU A 209 -13.27 -9.39 -7.14
C GLU A 209 -11.73 -9.45 -7.10
N LEU A 210 -11.06 -8.30 -7.22
CA LEU A 210 -9.60 -8.20 -7.16
C LEU A 210 -9.06 -8.23 -5.71
N PHE A 211 -9.81 -7.62 -4.80
CA PHE A 211 -9.47 -7.37 -3.40
C PHE A 211 -10.68 -7.72 -2.51
N SER A 212 -10.97 -9.02 -2.40
CA SER A 212 -12.14 -9.54 -1.69
C SER A 212 -12.08 -9.34 -0.18
N GLY A 213 -13.24 -9.23 0.46
CA GLY A 213 -13.38 -9.22 1.92
C GLY A 213 -13.41 -7.84 2.57
N ASP A 214 -13.66 -6.78 1.78
CA ASP A 214 -13.65 -5.38 2.23
C ASP A 214 -12.36 -4.96 2.96
N PRO A 215 -11.16 -5.27 2.40
CA PRO A 215 -9.88 -5.00 3.07
C PRO A 215 -9.51 -3.51 3.00
N ILE A 216 -8.83 -3.04 4.05
CA ILE A 216 -8.28 -1.68 4.15
C ILE A 216 -6.75 -1.72 4.24
N TRP A 217 -6.21 -2.81 4.79
CA TRP A 217 -4.83 -2.95 5.23
C TRP A 217 -4.40 -1.79 6.10
N ALA A 218 -5.13 -1.57 7.22
CA ALA A 218 -4.72 -0.67 8.29
C ALA A 218 -3.58 -1.32 9.11
N THR A 219 -2.50 -1.68 8.42
CA THR A 219 -1.42 -2.53 8.92
C THR A 219 -0.65 -1.83 10.04
N GLU A 220 -0.52 -2.52 11.17
CA GLU A 220 0.30 -2.10 12.32
C GLU A 220 1.43 -3.13 12.52
N SER A 221 2.66 -2.62 12.51
CA SER A 221 3.88 -3.42 12.70
C SER A 221 4.27 -3.43 14.18
N ILE A 222 4.30 -4.61 14.79
CA ILE A 222 4.48 -4.78 16.24
C ILE A 222 5.79 -5.51 16.54
N GLY A 223 6.51 -5.02 17.55
CA GLY A 223 7.69 -5.67 18.09
C GLY A 223 8.94 -5.44 17.23
N GLY A 224 9.64 -6.52 16.89
CA GLY A 224 10.98 -6.49 16.28
C GLY A 224 12.10 -6.27 17.30
N MET A 225 13.32 -6.13 16.79
CA MET A 225 14.52 -5.79 17.55
C MET A 225 15.07 -4.44 17.12
N GLY A 226 15.81 -3.77 17.98
CA GLY A 226 16.60 -2.59 17.64
C GLY A 226 17.90 -2.98 16.94
N VAL A 227 18.49 -2.06 16.20
CA VAL A 227 19.85 -2.22 15.66
C VAL A 227 20.89 -2.37 16.78
N ASP A 228 20.56 -1.88 17.98
CA ASP A 228 21.35 -2.02 19.21
C ASP A 228 21.20 -3.38 19.92
N GLY A 229 20.34 -4.26 19.41
CA GLY A 229 20.10 -5.60 19.95
C GLY A 229 19.05 -5.69 21.07
N ARG A 230 18.51 -4.57 21.58
CA ARG A 230 17.37 -4.60 22.50
C ARG A 230 16.09 -4.96 21.75
N THR A 231 15.10 -5.51 22.44
CA THR A 231 13.79 -5.75 21.81
C THR A 231 13.00 -4.45 21.72
N LEU A 232 12.22 -4.32 20.66
CA LEU A 232 11.21 -3.27 20.51
C LEU A 232 9.81 -3.75 20.91
N VAL A 233 9.70 -4.94 21.51
CA VAL A 233 8.49 -5.40 22.20
C VAL A 233 8.28 -4.59 23.48
N THR A 234 7.06 -4.12 23.67
CA THR A 234 6.63 -3.29 24.82
C THR A 234 5.37 -3.86 25.45
N LYS A 235 4.89 -3.28 26.57
CA LYS A 235 3.57 -3.66 27.12
C LYS A 235 2.47 -3.38 26.09
N ASN A 236 2.57 -2.29 25.35
CA ASN A 236 1.60 -1.97 24.31
C ASN A 236 1.58 -2.97 23.15
N SER A 237 2.68 -3.68 22.87
CA SER A 237 2.65 -4.81 21.94
C SER A 237 1.64 -5.88 22.39
N PHE A 238 1.57 -6.17 23.70
CA PHE A 238 0.56 -7.07 24.24
C PHE A 238 -0.83 -6.44 24.22
N ARG A 239 -0.98 -5.15 24.55
CA ARG A 239 -2.30 -4.47 24.53
C ARG A 239 -2.94 -4.48 23.14
N PHE A 240 -2.15 -4.27 22.08
CA PHE A 240 -2.63 -4.37 20.69
C PHE A 240 -3.10 -5.79 20.35
N LEU A 241 -2.33 -6.83 20.70
CA LEU A 241 -2.74 -8.22 20.50
C LEU A 241 -3.98 -8.57 21.34
N ASN A 242 -4.08 -7.99 22.54
CA ASN A 242 -5.19 -8.20 23.46
C ASN A 242 -6.52 -7.66 22.92
N THR A 243 -6.50 -6.73 21.94
CA THR A 243 -7.71 -6.27 21.26
C THR A 243 -8.48 -7.40 20.54
N LEU A 244 -7.79 -8.48 20.20
CA LEU A 244 -8.41 -9.69 19.62
C LEU A 244 -9.13 -10.55 20.67
N TYR A 245 -8.94 -10.26 21.96
CA TYR A 245 -9.72 -10.84 23.06
C TYR A 245 -10.77 -9.87 23.59
N THR A 246 -10.42 -8.61 23.84
CA THR A 246 -11.35 -7.62 24.40
C THR A 246 -12.50 -7.31 23.45
N MET A 247 -12.24 -7.28 22.13
CA MET A 247 -13.23 -7.01 21.08
C MET A 247 -13.39 -8.17 20.09
N GLY A 248 -12.84 -9.34 20.42
CA GLY A 248 -12.85 -10.53 19.56
C GLY A 248 -11.98 -10.42 18.29
N PRO A 249 -11.85 -11.54 17.55
CA PRO A 249 -11.09 -11.61 16.30
C PRO A 249 -11.60 -10.60 15.26
N SER A 250 -10.67 -10.01 14.52
CA SER A 250 -10.98 -9.07 13.44
C SER A 250 -9.87 -9.08 12.39
N PRO A 251 -10.19 -8.99 11.09
CA PRO A 251 -9.19 -8.92 10.03
C PRO A 251 -8.46 -7.56 10.00
N GLU A 252 -9.10 -6.49 10.50
CA GLU A 252 -8.50 -5.17 10.64
C GLU A 252 -8.39 -4.77 12.12
N PRO A 253 -7.42 -3.92 12.51
CA PRO A 253 -6.23 -3.59 11.74
C PRO A 253 -5.44 -4.86 11.42
N ASN A 254 -4.77 -4.87 10.27
CA ASN A 254 -3.89 -5.98 9.90
C ASN A 254 -2.64 -6.02 10.83
N ILE A 255 -2.70 -6.80 11.91
CA ILE A 255 -1.62 -6.84 12.91
C ILE A 255 -0.47 -7.73 12.43
N THR A 256 0.71 -7.11 12.30
CA THR A 256 1.91 -7.75 11.77
C THR A 256 3.00 -7.85 12.83
N ILE A 257 3.37 -9.06 13.20
CA ILE A 257 4.49 -9.29 14.12
C ILE A 257 5.80 -9.23 13.33
N LEU A 258 6.66 -8.28 13.67
CA LEU A 258 8.04 -8.25 13.19
C LEU A 258 8.84 -9.30 13.98
N TRP A 259 8.94 -10.49 13.40
CA TRP A 259 9.46 -11.68 14.05
C TRP A 259 10.97 -11.75 14.00
N SER A 260 11.60 -11.97 15.16
CA SER A 260 13.02 -12.26 15.29
C SER A 260 13.24 -13.46 16.21
N GLU A 261 14.28 -14.24 15.93
CA GLU A 261 14.79 -15.28 16.80
C GLU A 261 15.17 -14.76 18.19
N LYS A 262 15.46 -13.46 18.34
CA LYS A 262 15.82 -12.84 19.61
C LYS A 262 14.67 -12.17 20.35
N LEU A 263 13.42 -12.26 19.85
CA LEU A 263 12.26 -11.77 20.58
C LEU A 263 12.12 -12.46 21.95
N PRO A 264 11.61 -11.75 22.99
CA PRO A 264 11.32 -12.35 24.28
C PRO A 264 10.41 -13.58 24.13
N LEU A 265 10.77 -14.68 24.79
CA LEU A 265 10.04 -15.94 24.70
C LEU A 265 8.57 -15.81 25.12
N SER A 266 8.28 -14.95 26.11
CA SER A 266 6.92 -14.65 26.54
C SER A 266 6.07 -14.06 25.41
N PHE A 267 6.61 -13.09 24.66
CA PHE A 267 5.93 -12.47 23.53
C PHE A 267 5.75 -13.45 22.37
N LYS A 268 6.77 -14.25 22.04
CA LYS A 268 6.65 -15.32 21.03
C LYS A 268 5.52 -16.28 21.34
N LYS A 269 5.45 -16.76 22.60
CA LYS A 269 4.39 -17.66 23.06
C LYS A 269 3.02 -16.99 23.04
N PHE A 270 2.93 -15.72 23.42
CA PHE A 270 1.68 -14.98 23.41
C PHE A 270 1.17 -14.73 21.99
N ALA A 271 2.02 -14.30 21.06
CA ALA A 271 1.67 -14.16 19.65
C ALA A 271 1.20 -15.50 19.06
N ALA A 272 1.92 -16.60 19.32
CA ALA A 272 1.49 -17.94 18.90
C ALA A 272 0.13 -18.34 19.49
N LYS A 273 -0.11 -18.05 20.78
CA LYS A 273 -1.41 -18.30 21.43
C LYS A 273 -2.53 -17.50 20.77
N VAL A 274 -2.33 -16.21 20.51
CA VAL A 274 -3.30 -15.37 19.80
C VAL A 274 -3.57 -15.89 18.39
N SER A 275 -2.55 -16.33 17.66
CA SER A 275 -2.73 -16.98 16.35
C SER A 275 -3.56 -18.26 16.44
N ILE A 276 -3.30 -19.12 17.42
CA ILE A 276 -4.10 -20.35 17.65
C ILE A 276 -5.56 -19.99 17.91
N ASP A 277 -5.81 -18.97 18.73
CA ASP A 277 -7.17 -18.64 19.17
C ASP A 277 -7.97 -17.86 18.12
N THR A 278 -7.30 -17.10 17.26
CA THR A 278 -7.97 -16.07 16.43
C THR A 278 -7.63 -16.14 14.94
N SER A 279 -6.52 -16.77 14.56
CA SER A 279 -6.00 -16.78 13.18
C SER A 279 -5.91 -15.39 12.53
N SER A 280 -5.73 -14.34 13.34
CA SER A 280 -5.84 -12.93 12.91
C SER A 280 -4.49 -12.17 12.92
N LEU A 281 -3.37 -12.87 13.02
CA LEU A 281 -2.03 -12.27 13.01
C LEU A 281 -1.25 -12.70 11.77
N GLN A 282 -0.45 -11.79 11.22
CA GLN A 282 0.60 -12.12 10.25
C GLN A 282 2.00 -11.90 10.84
N TYR A 283 3.01 -12.54 10.23
CA TYR A 283 4.40 -12.54 10.71
C TYR A 283 5.33 -12.21 9.56
N GLU A 284 6.27 -11.29 9.79
CA GLU A 284 7.27 -10.88 8.83
C GLU A 284 8.67 -10.94 9.44
N ASN A 285 9.69 -11.28 8.66
CA ASN A 285 11.02 -11.59 9.18
C ASN A 285 11.84 -10.33 9.48
N ASP A 286 11.91 -9.93 10.75
CA ASP A 286 12.72 -8.80 11.21
C ASP A 286 14.23 -9.08 11.17
N ASP A 287 14.65 -10.34 11.33
CA ASP A 287 16.06 -10.70 11.20
C ASP A 287 16.58 -10.57 9.77
N LEU A 288 15.67 -10.49 8.79
CA LEU A 288 16.00 -10.19 7.39
C LEU A 288 15.89 -8.69 7.10
N MET A 289 14.72 -8.09 7.35
CA MET A 289 14.43 -6.72 6.91
C MET A 289 15.21 -5.65 7.66
N ARG A 290 15.39 -5.79 8.98
CA ARG A 290 16.11 -4.78 9.77
C ARG A 290 17.58 -4.67 9.35
N PRO A 291 18.34 -5.77 9.18
CA PRO A 291 19.69 -5.70 8.61
C PRO A 291 19.72 -5.18 7.17
N ASP A 292 18.75 -5.54 6.33
CA ASP A 292 18.67 -5.08 4.94
C ASP A 292 18.54 -3.55 4.84
N PHE A 293 17.66 -2.95 5.65
CA PHE A 293 17.55 -1.49 5.74
C PHE A 293 18.62 -0.82 6.60
N ASN A 294 19.37 -1.60 7.39
CA ASN A 294 20.16 -1.11 8.52
C ASN A 294 19.35 -0.10 9.37
N ASN A 295 18.09 -0.44 9.65
CA ASN A 295 17.13 0.43 10.29
C ASN A 295 16.09 -0.38 11.08
N ASP A 296 15.75 0.10 12.27
CA ASP A 296 14.78 -0.54 13.18
C ASP A 296 13.45 0.22 13.30
N ASP A 297 13.21 1.21 12.44
CA ASP A 297 11.97 2.01 12.36
C ASP A 297 11.32 1.92 10.97
N TYR A 298 11.34 0.72 10.39
CA TYR A 298 10.54 0.39 9.21
C TYR A 298 9.17 -0.17 9.62
N ALA A 299 8.18 0.00 8.74
CA ALA A 299 6.83 -0.55 8.87
C ALA A 299 6.43 -1.30 7.58
N ILE A 300 5.43 -2.18 7.70
CA ILE A 300 4.88 -2.93 6.58
C ILE A 300 3.69 -2.19 5.97
N ALA A 301 3.77 -1.89 4.68
CA ALA A 301 2.67 -1.35 3.91
C ALA A 301 1.92 -2.45 3.16
N CYS A 302 0.58 -2.41 3.23
CA CYS A 302 -0.30 -3.45 2.71
C CYS A 302 -0.02 -4.79 3.41
N CYS A 303 0.39 -5.81 2.65
CA CYS A 303 0.66 -7.14 3.17
C CYS A 303 2.11 -7.30 3.65
N VAL A 304 3.08 -7.06 2.75
CA VAL A 304 4.46 -7.58 2.90
C VAL A 304 5.57 -6.62 2.44
N SER A 305 5.26 -5.35 2.12
CA SER A 305 6.30 -4.44 1.60
C SER A 305 6.79 -3.47 2.66
N PRO A 306 8.04 -3.63 3.13
CA PRO A 306 8.60 -2.76 4.14
C PRO A 306 8.96 -1.39 3.57
N MET A 307 8.85 -0.36 4.40
CA MET A 307 9.36 0.99 4.15
C MET A 307 9.86 1.61 5.45
N VAL A 308 10.96 2.35 5.39
CA VAL A 308 11.39 3.18 6.53
C VAL A 308 10.39 4.33 6.70
N VAL A 309 9.79 4.43 7.89
CA VAL A 309 8.63 5.29 8.15
C VAL A 309 8.99 6.77 7.92
N GLY A 310 8.17 7.48 7.16
CA GLY A 310 8.37 8.90 6.83
C GLY A 310 9.55 9.18 5.88
N LYS A 311 10.25 8.16 5.38
CA LYS A 311 11.44 8.32 4.52
C LYS A 311 11.32 7.62 3.16
N GLN A 312 10.41 6.66 3.04
CA GLN A 312 10.19 5.92 1.81
C GLN A 312 8.69 5.75 1.53
N MET A 313 8.35 5.59 0.24
CA MET A 313 7.04 5.14 -0.22
C MET A 313 7.21 4.22 -1.43
N GLN A 314 6.15 3.49 -1.81
CA GLN A 314 6.16 2.71 -3.04
C GLN A 314 5.09 3.17 -4.03
N PHE A 315 5.48 3.22 -5.30
CA PHE A 315 4.56 3.27 -6.42
C PHE A 315 3.98 1.87 -6.64
N PHE A 316 2.73 1.70 -6.19
CA PHE A 316 2.02 0.42 -6.23
C PHE A 316 1.76 -0.06 -7.66
N GLY A 317 2.25 -1.24 -8.01
CA GLY A 317 2.07 -1.80 -9.34
C GLY A 317 1.00 -2.88 -9.50
N ALA A 318 0.31 -3.30 -8.45
CA ALA A 318 -0.48 -4.54 -8.47
C ALA A 318 0.35 -5.75 -8.93
N ARG A 319 -0.06 -6.49 -9.98
CA ARG A 319 0.65 -7.71 -10.42
C ARG A 319 0.45 -8.05 -11.90
N ALA A 320 1.50 -8.61 -12.51
CA ALA A 320 1.49 -9.19 -13.86
C ALA A 320 1.31 -10.72 -13.82
N ASN A 321 0.55 -11.30 -14.75
CA ASN A 321 0.23 -12.73 -14.76
C ASN A 321 1.26 -13.54 -15.55
N LEU A 322 2.26 -14.08 -14.84
CA LEU A 322 3.37 -14.83 -15.44
C LEU A 322 2.93 -16.17 -16.06
N ALA A 323 1.90 -16.79 -15.50
CA ALA A 323 1.34 -18.03 -16.07
C ALA A 323 0.71 -17.78 -17.44
N LYS A 324 -0.05 -16.68 -17.59
CA LYS A 324 -0.62 -16.28 -18.90
C LYS A 324 0.47 -15.87 -19.89
N THR A 325 1.55 -15.22 -19.42
CA THR A 325 2.70 -14.90 -20.27
C THR A 325 3.35 -16.15 -20.88
N MET A 326 3.44 -17.24 -20.12
CA MET A 326 3.92 -18.53 -20.65
C MET A 326 2.98 -19.11 -21.72
N LEU A 327 1.67 -19.03 -21.51
CA LEU A 327 0.70 -19.45 -22.54
C LEU A 327 0.86 -18.62 -23.83
N TYR A 328 1.11 -17.31 -23.70
CA TYR A 328 1.37 -16.46 -24.86
C TYR A 328 2.66 -16.85 -25.58
N ALA A 329 3.70 -17.22 -24.84
CA ALA A 329 4.95 -17.73 -25.41
C ALA A 329 4.74 -19.01 -26.22
N ILE A 330 3.87 -19.91 -25.75
CA ILE A 330 3.50 -21.14 -26.45
C ILE A 330 2.62 -20.83 -27.68
N ASN A 331 1.67 -19.91 -27.54
CA ASN A 331 0.62 -19.61 -28.52
C ASN A 331 0.92 -18.43 -29.45
N GLY A 332 2.18 -17.99 -29.56
CA GLY A 332 2.56 -16.95 -30.52
C GLY A 332 1.99 -15.55 -30.18
N GLY A 333 1.72 -15.29 -28.90
CA GLY A 333 1.15 -14.03 -28.40
C GLY A 333 -0.36 -13.90 -28.50
N VAL A 334 -1.06 -14.95 -28.92
CA VAL A 334 -2.52 -15.02 -28.97
C VAL A 334 -3.06 -15.52 -27.65
N ASP A 335 -4.08 -14.84 -27.12
CA ASP A 335 -4.77 -15.25 -25.89
C ASP A 335 -5.60 -16.51 -26.12
N GLU A 336 -5.42 -17.49 -25.24
CA GLU A 336 -5.99 -18.83 -25.36
C GLU A 336 -7.51 -18.88 -25.22
N LYS A 337 -8.12 -17.85 -24.61
CA LYS A 337 -9.58 -17.76 -24.39
C LYS A 337 -10.27 -16.78 -25.33
N LEU A 338 -9.66 -15.63 -25.53
CA LEU A 338 -10.22 -14.54 -26.32
C LEU A 338 -9.91 -14.67 -27.82
N LYS A 339 -9.01 -15.59 -28.21
CA LYS A 339 -8.50 -15.75 -29.58
C LYS A 339 -8.03 -14.42 -30.19
N MET A 340 -7.47 -13.55 -29.35
CA MET A 340 -7.02 -12.21 -29.72
C MET A 340 -5.50 -12.14 -29.69
N GLN A 341 -4.89 -11.49 -30.69
CA GLN A 341 -3.48 -11.13 -30.61
C GLN A 341 -3.27 -10.06 -29.53
N VAL A 342 -2.62 -10.42 -28.43
CA VAL A 342 -2.34 -9.52 -27.30
C VAL A 342 -0.86 -9.18 -27.24
N GLY A 343 -0.01 -10.21 -27.18
CA GLY A 343 1.44 -10.06 -27.25
C GLY A 343 1.94 -9.90 -28.68
N PRO A 344 3.26 -9.73 -28.87
CA PRO A 344 3.86 -9.64 -30.19
C PRO A 344 3.56 -10.90 -31.01
N LYS A 345 3.17 -10.71 -32.28
CA LYS A 345 2.91 -11.82 -33.19
C LYS A 345 4.19 -12.63 -33.39
N SER A 346 4.13 -13.91 -33.07
CA SER A 346 5.22 -14.87 -33.29
C SER A 346 4.63 -16.22 -33.71
N GLU A 347 5.47 -17.11 -34.21
CA GLU A 347 5.04 -18.47 -34.53
C GLU A 347 4.78 -19.26 -33.23
N PRO A 348 3.62 -19.92 -33.09
CA PRO A 348 3.35 -20.77 -31.93
C PRO A 348 4.22 -22.03 -31.98
N ILE A 349 4.54 -22.57 -30.81
CA ILE A 349 5.36 -23.78 -30.67
C ILE A 349 4.66 -24.96 -31.37
N LYS A 350 5.39 -25.61 -32.28
CA LYS A 350 4.93 -26.76 -33.06
C LYS A 350 5.35 -28.07 -32.40
N GLY A 351 4.84 -29.19 -32.91
CA GLY A 351 5.17 -30.53 -32.41
C GLY A 351 4.26 -31.05 -31.30
N ASP A 352 4.39 -32.35 -31.04
CA ASP A 352 3.45 -33.11 -30.20
C ASP A 352 3.83 -33.16 -28.72
N VAL A 353 5.05 -32.80 -28.37
CA VAL A 353 5.58 -32.77 -27.00
C VAL A 353 6.36 -31.47 -26.81
N LEU A 354 6.04 -30.70 -25.77
CA LEU A 354 6.76 -29.45 -25.47
C LEU A 354 8.19 -29.75 -25.03
N ASN A 355 9.13 -28.97 -25.55
CA ASN A 355 10.51 -28.96 -25.11
C ASN A 355 10.75 -27.82 -24.11
N PHE A 356 11.42 -28.11 -22.98
CA PHE A 356 11.66 -27.11 -21.94
C PHE A 356 12.50 -25.93 -22.42
N ASP A 357 13.60 -26.17 -23.13
CA ASP A 357 14.50 -25.11 -23.57
C ASP A 357 13.81 -24.19 -24.59
N GLU A 358 13.01 -24.76 -25.51
CA GLU A 358 12.21 -24.00 -26.47
C GLU A 358 11.14 -23.14 -25.77
N VAL A 359 10.39 -23.71 -24.82
CA VAL A 359 9.38 -22.96 -24.07
C VAL A 359 10.01 -21.86 -23.22
N MET A 360 11.14 -22.12 -22.57
CA MET A 360 11.83 -21.15 -21.71
C MET A 360 12.41 -19.99 -22.54
N ASP A 361 13.02 -20.26 -23.69
CA ASP A 361 13.52 -19.23 -24.62
C ASP A 361 12.40 -18.31 -25.08
N ARG A 362 11.24 -18.87 -25.46
CA ARG A 362 10.06 -18.08 -25.83
C ARG A 362 9.49 -17.31 -24.65
N MET A 363 9.44 -17.92 -23.47
CA MET A 363 8.95 -17.27 -22.26
C MET A 363 9.79 -16.04 -21.90
N ASP A 364 11.11 -16.12 -22.00
CA ASP A 364 12.04 -15.02 -21.75
C ASP A 364 11.75 -13.82 -22.68
N HIS A 365 11.59 -14.09 -23.99
CA HIS A 365 11.22 -13.06 -24.96
C HIS A 365 9.87 -12.39 -24.64
N PHE A 366 8.89 -13.16 -24.18
CA PHE A 366 7.59 -12.61 -23.77
C PHE A 366 7.65 -11.89 -22.41
N MET A 367 8.59 -12.24 -21.54
CA MET A 367 8.85 -11.50 -20.29
C MET A 367 9.44 -10.12 -20.57
N ASP A 368 10.31 -9.97 -21.57
CA ASP A 368 10.80 -8.66 -22.02
C ASP A 368 9.65 -7.74 -22.46
N TRP A 369 8.75 -8.28 -23.31
CA TRP A 369 7.56 -7.56 -23.73
C TRP A 369 6.67 -7.20 -22.52
N LEU A 370 6.42 -8.17 -21.63
CA LEU A 370 5.57 -7.95 -20.46
C LEU A 370 6.15 -6.85 -19.56
N ALA A 371 7.46 -6.89 -19.28
CA ALA A 371 8.14 -5.90 -18.46
C ALA A 371 7.99 -4.49 -19.06
N LYS A 372 8.20 -4.36 -20.37
CA LYS A 372 8.00 -3.09 -21.08
C LYS A 372 6.56 -2.59 -20.94
N GLN A 373 5.55 -3.43 -21.22
CA GLN A 373 4.15 -3.04 -21.12
C GLN A 373 3.76 -2.65 -19.69
N TYR A 374 4.24 -3.41 -18.72
CA TYR A 374 3.93 -3.22 -17.32
C TYR A 374 4.51 -1.92 -16.78
N VAL A 375 5.82 -1.71 -16.93
CA VAL A 375 6.50 -0.49 -16.48
C VAL A 375 5.97 0.75 -17.22
N THR A 376 5.68 0.64 -18.52
CA THR A 376 5.05 1.76 -19.26
C THR A 376 3.69 2.13 -18.67
N ALA A 377 2.84 1.15 -18.35
CA ALA A 377 1.56 1.41 -17.71
C ALA A 377 1.74 2.07 -16.34
N LEU A 378 2.68 1.61 -15.51
CA LEU A 378 2.94 2.18 -14.19
C LEU A 378 3.49 3.60 -14.26
N ASN A 379 4.38 3.90 -15.21
CA ASN A 379 4.89 5.25 -15.43
C ASN A 379 3.74 6.24 -15.69
N ILE A 380 2.79 5.86 -16.56
CA ILE A 380 1.59 6.67 -16.82
C ILE A 380 0.74 6.82 -15.56
N ILE A 381 0.46 5.71 -14.87
CA ILE A 381 -0.37 5.71 -13.66
C ILE A 381 0.20 6.63 -12.60
N HIS A 382 1.47 6.49 -12.25
CA HIS A 382 2.03 7.25 -11.12
C HIS A 382 2.25 8.71 -11.46
N TYR A 383 2.59 9.05 -12.71
CA TYR A 383 2.59 10.43 -13.18
C TYR A 383 1.19 11.08 -13.02
N MET A 384 0.14 10.39 -13.45
CA MET A 384 -1.23 10.90 -13.35
C MET A 384 -1.73 10.96 -11.90
N HIS A 385 -1.29 10.02 -11.06
CA HIS A 385 -1.69 10.00 -9.65
C HIS A 385 -1.03 11.14 -8.88
N ASP A 386 0.27 11.42 -9.10
CA ASP A 386 0.93 12.60 -8.52
C ASP A 386 0.23 13.88 -8.96
N LYS A 387 -0.14 13.98 -10.25
CA LYS A 387 -0.78 15.19 -10.78
C LYS A 387 -2.21 15.41 -10.28
N TYR A 388 -3.00 14.35 -10.20
CA TYR A 388 -4.45 14.48 -10.01
C TYR A 388 -4.94 13.99 -8.64
N SER A 389 -4.15 13.25 -7.88
CA SER A 389 -4.54 12.72 -6.57
C SER A 389 -3.33 12.63 -5.62
N TYR A 390 -2.52 13.68 -5.56
CA TYR A 390 -1.40 13.75 -4.63
C TYR A 390 -1.85 13.57 -3.18
N GLU A 391 -1.19 12.67 -2.45
CA GLU A 391 -1.54 12.28 -1.08
C GLU A 391 -1.03 13.28 -0.03
N ALA A 392 -1.40 14.55 -0.19
CA ALA A 392 -0.83 15.68 0.54
C ALA A 392 -0.77 15.49 2.06
N SER A 393 -1.84 14.98 2.70
CA SER A 393 -1.86 14.78 4.16
C SER A 393 -0.92 13.66 4.64
N LEU A 394 -0.63 12.66 3.80
CA LEU A 394 0.33 11.59 4.11
C LEU A 394 1.76 12.07 3.84
N MET A 395 1.99 12.70 2.69
CA MET A 395 3.31 13.21 2.29
C MET A 395 3.78 14.36 3.20
N ALA A 396 2.85 15.09 3.81
CA ALA A 396 3.17 16.09 4.82
C ALA A 396 3.84 15.52 6.06
N LEU A 397 3.66 14.21 6.30
CA LEU A 397 4.25 13.47 7.41
C LEU A 397 5.45 12.62 6.96
N HIS A 398 6.07 12.99 5.84
CA HIS A 398 7.36 12.48 5.39
C HIS A 398 8.42 13.58 5.42
N ASP A 399 9.69 13.18 5.28
CA ASP A 399 10.80 14.08 4.99
C ASP A 399 10.65 14.74 3.61
N ARG A 400 11.48 15.74 3.31
CA ARG A 400 11.42 16.49 2.04
C ARG A 400 11.58 15.56 0.83
N ASP A 401 12.64 14.75 0.86
CA ASP A 401 13.02 13.87 -0.23
C ASP A 401 12.71 12.43 0.17
N VAL A 402 11.66 11.87 -0.43
CA VAL A 402 11.19 10.52 -0.14
C VAL A 402 11.70 9.56 -1.21
N ILE A 403 12.31 8.46 -0.77
CA ILE A 403 12.71 7.37 -1.68
C ILE A 403 11.45 6.72 -2.25
N ARG A 404 11.40 6.58 -3.57
CA ARG A 404 10.29 5.96 -4.29
C ARG A 404 10.77 4.71 -5.01
N THR A 405 10.09 3.60 -4.80
CA THR A 405 10.34 2.35 -5.54
C THR A 405 9.14 2.01 -6.42
N MET A 406 9.39 1.44 -7.61
CA MET A 406 8.33 0.93 -8.48
C MET A 406 8.05 -0.54 -8.11
N ALA A 407 6.95 -0.79 -7.41
CA ALA A 407 6.64 -2.11 -6.88
C ALA A 407 5.90 -2.98 -7.92
N CYS A 408 6.67 -3.70 -8.75
CA CYS A 408 6.14 -4.64 -9.74
C CYS A 408 5.84 -6.01 -9.10
N GLY A 409 4.58 -6.44 -9.12
CA GLY A 409 4.18 -7.75 -8.60
C GLY A 409 4.09 -8.83 -9.68
N ILE A 410 4.19 -10.08 -9.27
CA ILE A 410 4.02 -11.26 -10.13
C ILE A 410 2.88 -12.12 -9.58
N ALA A 411 1.99 -12.58 -10.47
CA ALA A 411 0.91 -13.52 -10.19
C ALA A 411 1.15 -14.85 -10.93
N GLY A 412 0.67 -15.94 -10.34
CA GLY A 412 0.75 -17.27 -10.97
C GLY A 412 2.15 -17.88 -11.00
N LEU A 413 3.05 -17.46 -10.08
CA LEU A 413 4.43 -17.94 -10.04
C LEU A 413 4.51 -19.47 -9.91
N SER A 414 3.76 -20.08 -8.99
CA SER A 414 3.75 -21.54 -8.81
C SER A 414 3.19 -22.27 -10.04
N VAL A 415 2.12 -21.74 -10.65
CA VAL A 415 1.56 -22.31 -11.89
C VAL A 415 2.60 -22.31 -13.01
N ALA A 416 3.34 -21.22 -13.17
CA ALA A 416 4.43 -21.15 -14.14
C ALA A 416 5.57 -22.12 -13.79
N ALA A 417 6.02 -22.13 -12.53
CA ALA A 417 7.10 -23.02 -12.09
C ALA A 417 6.74 -24.51 -12.28
N ASP A 418 5.53 -24.92 -11.89
CA ASP A 418 5.06 -26.30 -12.02
C ASP A 418 4.83 -26.68 -13.48
N SER A 419 4.36 -25.75 -14.33
CA SER A 419 4.23 -25.98 -15.76
C SER A 419 5.59 -26.22 -16.43
N LEU A 420 6.59 -25.40 -16.10
CA LEU A 420 7.98 -25.60 -16.55
C LEU A 420 8.55 -26.93 -16.05
N SER A 421 8.27 -27.28 -14.79
CA SER A 421 8.67 -28.57 -14.21
C SER A 421 8.04 -29.74 -14.97
N ALA A 422 6.74 -29.69 -15.26
CA ALA A 422 6.05 -30.73 -16.02
C ALA A 422 6.62 -30.88 -17.43
N ILE A 423 6.91 -29.77 -18.11
CA ILE A 423 7.51 -29.79 -19.46
C ILE A 423 8.92 -30.41 -19.41
N LYS A 424 9.69 -30.16 -18.34
CA LYS A 424 11.06 -30.66 -18.20
C LYS A 424 11.14 -32.13 -17.77
N TYR A 425 10.27 -32.55 -16.86
CA TYR A 425 10.38 -33.84 -16.17
C TYR A 425 9.27 -34.84 -16.55
N ALA A 426 8.29 -34.43 -17.36
CA ALA A 426 7.25 -35.30 -17.88
C ALA A 426 7.11 -35.16 -19.41
N LYS A 427 6.10 -35.81 -20.00
CA LYS A 427 5.77 -35.69 -21.42
C LYS A 427 4.50 -34.88 -21.61
N VAL A 428 4.64 -33.56 -21.70
CA VAL A 428 3.52 -32.63 -21.88
C VAL A 428 3.16 -32.54 -23.36
N LYS A 429 1.96 -32.99 -23.72
CA LYS A 429 1.41 -32.95 -25.08
C LYS A 429 0.37 -31.84 -25.19
N PRO A 430 0.59 -30.78 -25.99
CA PRO A 430 -0.41 -29.74 -26.17
C PRO A 430 -1.65 -30.29 -26.89
N ILE A 431 -2.84 -29.97 -26.37
CA ILE A 431 -4.11 -30.18 -27.06
C ILE A 431 -4.39 -28.88 -27.81
N ARG A 432 -4.55 -28.97 -29.14
CA ARG A 432 -4.74 -27.80 -30.00
C ARG A 432 -6.13 -27.77 -30.62
N ASP A 433 -6.66 -26.57 -30.80
CA ASP A 433 -7.92 -26.34 -31.52
C ASP A 433 -7.73 -26.29 -33.05
N GLU A 434 -8.79 -25.96 -33.80
CA GLU A 434 -8.75 -25.86 -35.27
C GLU A 434 -7.76 -24.81 -35.81
N ASP A 435 -7.39 -23.82 -34.99
CA ASP A 435 -6.46 -22.74 -35.35
C ASP A 435 -5.02 -23.07 -34.93
N GLY A 436 -4.82 -24.20 -34.25
CA GLY A 436 -3.51 -24.64 -33.75
C GLY A 436 -3.10 -24.01 -32.42
N LEU A 437 -4.02 -23.38 -31.68
CA LEU A 437 -3.78 -22.81 -30.35
C LEU A 437 -3.83 -23.90 -29.28
N ALA A 438 -2.86 -23.92 -28.37
CA ALA A 438 -2.91 -24.79 -27.20
C ALA A 438 -3.94 -24.26 -26.19
N VAL A 439 -4.97 -25.07 -25.89
CA VAL A 439 -6.15 -24.72 -25.07
C VAL A 439 -6.36 -25.62 -23.87
#